data_AF-A0A914SFM6-F1
#
_entry.id   AF-A0A914SFM6-F1
#
_cell.length_a   1.000
_cell.length_b   1.000
_cell.length_c   1.000
_cell.angle_alpha   90.00
_cell.angle_beta   90.00
_cell.angle_gamma   90.00
#
_symmetry.space_group_name_H-M   'P 1'
#
loop_
_entity.id
_entity.type
_entity.pdbx_description
1 polymer ?
#
loop_
_entity_poly.entity_id
_entity_poly.type
_entity_poly.pdbx_seq_one_letter_code
_entity_poly.pdbx_strand_id
1 'polypeptide(L)'
;MVFPLILLNESKRSRISEIATVFHFLAFLISIGLCLSNSVHHLSTNDSLVLLISKRSPLTGWIPIIISIIGGILIILHLWLWIFIKDQKRRHSRWKTSAIRDGALLVSISIILSLASLGLQGFYRVKFEKYLAVGFFEGMLQSNETSAIKFAVDALQIENRCCGINGIKDWMDISQIDLYEKKKTWSHCELFPAKNDSQSCYIPFSCCRPEEHFCTPWANIISDTNSSFVEQFFHRDGCIPALSAHPFSWIQFGIIGALLIIEIIAAVLTQFVSSSTFVIEQVGAEEDTIVPSWILPFGKYSPKIIVDHTLNCFAKDEEFNFVTLNETYQKSQEIKKQRNAIKPKSKNIDRILNSAEVVNDSKPVTVSMAQ
;
A
#
# COMPACT_ATOMS: atom_id res chain seq x y z
N MET A 1 -9.62 1.62 26.30
CA MET A 1 -8.42 0.77 26.18
C MET A 1 -7.26 1.45 26.89
N VAL A 2 -6.61 0.73 27.80
CA VAL A 2 -5.33 1.13 28.39
C VAL A 2 -4.29 0.85 27.31
N PHE A 3 -3.74 1.90 26.71
CA PHE A 3 -2.61 1.74 25.80
C PHE A 3 -1.39 1.28 26.61
N PRO A 4 -0.51 0.43 26.05
CA PRO A 4 0.64 -0.07 26.78
C PRO A 4 1.59 1.08 27.09
N LEU A 5 1.52 1.56 28.33
CA LEU A 5 2.47 2.46 28.94
C LEU A 5 3.42 1.58 29.76
N ILE A 6 4.70 1.59 29.42
CA ILE A 6 5.71 0.75 30.06
C ILE A 6 6.83 1.61 30.64
N LEU A 7 7.42 1.14 31.72
CA LEU A 7 8.59 1.78 32.33
C LEU A 7 9.87 1.17 31.75
N LEU A 8 10.72 2.03 31.19
CA LEU A 8 11.97 1.62 30.56
C LEU A 8 13.17 2.29 31.24
N ASN A 9 14.14 1.48 31.64
CA ASN A 9 15.49 1.94 32.03
C ASN A 9 16.42 1.92 30.81
N GLU A 10 17.65 2.45 30.96
CA GLU A 10 18.66 2.52 29.90
C GLU A 10 18.89 1.16 29.22
N SER A 11 19.09 0.11 30.01
CA SER A 11 19.37 -1.23 29.51
C SER A 11 18.25 -1.76 28.61
N LYS A 12 16.98 -1.62 29.03
CA LYS A 12 15.82 -2.04 28.22
C LYS A 12 15.69 -1.21 26.96
N ARG A 13 15.86 0.12 27.02
CA ARG A 13 15.79 1.00 25.84
C ARG A 13 16.87 0.65 24.82
N SER A 14 18.10 0.43 25.28
CA SER A 14 19.22 0.03 24.43
C SER A 14 18.95 -1.29 23.70
N ARG A 15 18.44 -2.30 24.42
CA ARG A 15 18.03 -3.58 23.81
C ARG A 15 16.88 -3.43 22.80
N ILE A 16 15.84 -2.67 23.14
CA ILE A 16 14.71 -2.42 22.23
C ILE A 16 15.20 -1.69 20.96
N SER A 17 16.08 -0.69 21.12
CA SER A 17 16.68 0.05 20.01
C SER A 17 17.51 -0.86 19.09
N GLU A 18 18.28 -1.78 19.66
CA GLU A 18 19.05 -2.76 18.90
C GLU A 18 18.15 -3.71 18.11
N ILE A 19 17.09 -4.21 18.72
CA ILE A 19 16.10 -5.06 18.04
C ILE A 19 15.39 -4.27 16.92
N ALA A 20 14.96 -3.03 17.20
CA ALA A 20 14.35 -2.16 16.20
C ALA A 20 15.28 -1.89 15.01
N THR A 21 16.57 -1.68 15.29
CA THR A 21 17.63 -1.53 14.27
C THR A 21 17.70 -2.74 13.35
N VAL A 22 17.64 -3.95 13.91
CA VAL A 22 17.64 -5.20 13.13
C VAL A 22 16.38 -5.31 12.27
N PHE A 23 15.20 -5.03 12.80
CA PHE A 23 13.96 -5.08 12.03
C PHE A 23 13.90 -4.05 10.90
N HIS A 24 14.37 -2.82 11.11
CA HIS A 24 14.46 -1.83 10.04
C HIS A 24 15.47 -2.20 8.96
N PHE A 25 16.60 -2.81 9.34
CA PHE A 25 17.56 -3.34 8.36
C PHE A 25 16.96 -4.49 7.55
N LEU A 26 16.21 -5.39 8.19
CA LEU A 26 15.50 -6.47 7.50
C LEU A 26 14.43 -5.92 6.54
N ALA A 27 13.64 -4.94 6.97
CA ALA A 27 12.66 -4.25 6.14
C ALA A 27 13.32 -3.57 4.93
N PHE A 28 14.49 -2.96 5.11
CA PHE A 28 15.31 -2.41 4.03
C PHE A 28 15.67 -3.48 2.99
N LEU A 29 16.20 -4.63 3.41
CA LEU A 29 16.55 -5.72 2.51
C LEU A 29 15.33 -6.28 1.75
N ILE A 30 14.22 -6.46 2.45
CA ILE A 30 12.96 -6.93 1.83
C ILE A 30 12.43 -5.89 0.84
N SER A 31 12.55 -4.59 1.14
CA SER A 31 12.16 -3.52 0.22
C SER A 31 13.00 -3.49 -1.06
N ILE A 32 14.31 -3.81 -0.97
CA ILE A 32 15.16 -4.04 -2.15
C ILE A 32 14.61 -5.22 -2.96
N GLY A 33 14.32 -6.34 -2.30
CA GLY A 33 13.74 -7.51 -2.94
C GLY A 33 12.42 -7.20 -3.64
N LEU A 34 11.54 -6.42 -3.00
CA LEU A 34 10.26 -5.98 -3.55
C LEU A 34 10.46 -5.12 -4.81
N CYS A 35 11.32 -4.10 -4.73
CA CYS A 35 11.63 -3.20 -5.84
C CYS A 35 12.22 -3.96 -7.04
N LEU A 36 13.25 -4.77 -6.81
CA LEU A 36 13.92 -5.54 -7.86
C LEU A 36 12.98 -6.59 -8.46
N SER A 37 12.25 -7.34 -7.64
CA SER A 37 11.39 -8.40 -8.16
C SER A 37 10.20 -7.85 -8.95
N ASN A 38 9.60 -6.72 -8.56
CA ASN A 38 8.56 -6.08 -9.37
C ASN A 38 9.10 -5.42 -10.64
N SER A 39 10.34 -4.90 -10.61
CA SER A 39 11.01 -4.40 -11.81
C SER A 39 11.34 -5.53 -12.78
N VAL A 40 11.90 -6.62 -12.28
CA VAL A 40 12.17 -7.83 -13.07
C VAL A 40 10.87 -8.41 -13.59
N HIS A 41 9.81 -8.47 -12.77
CA HIS A 41 8.50 -8.92 -13.24
C HIS A 41 8.01 -8.06 -14.38
N HIS A 42 8.07 -6.73 -14.25
CA HIS A 42 7.66 -5.83 -15.31
C HIS A 42 8.49 -6.01 -16.58
N LEU A 43 9.82 -6.17 -16.46
CA LEU A 43 10.72 -6.40 -17.59
C LEU A 43 10.55 -7.80 -18.21
N SER A 44 10.18 -8.81 -17.42
CA SER A 44 10.02 -10.20 -17.87
C SER A 44 8.62 -10.49 -18.36
N THR A 45 7.59 -9.81 -17.83
CA THR A 45 6.29 -9.72 -18.47
C THR A 45 6.45 -8.77 -19.64
N ASN A 46 6.89 -9.34 -20.76
CA ASN A 46 7.06 -8.66 -22.04
C ASN A 46 6.10 -7.48 -22.24
N ASP A 47 6.58 -6.44 -22.93
CA ASP A 47 5.77 -5.29 -23.37
C ASP A 47 4.41 -5.73 -23.93
N SER A 48 4.35 -6.92 -24.54
CA SER A 48 3.16 -7.66 -24.95
C SER A 48 2.05 -7.77 -23.89
N LEU A 49 2.37 -8.23 -22.66
CA LEU A 49 1.38 -8.40 -21.59
C LEU A 49 0.87 -7.05 -21.10
N VAL A 50 1.80 -6.10 -20.90
CA VAL A 50 1.46 -4.74 -20.46
C VAL A 50 0.61 -4.04 -21.52
N LEU A 51 0.92 -4.19 -22.80
CA LEU A 51 0.17 -3.65 -23.92
C LEU A 51 -1.27 -4.18 -23.94
N LEU A 52 -1.45 -5.50 -23.79
CA LEU A 52 -2.78 -6.11 -23.82
C LEU A 52 -3.63 -5.74 -22.60
N ILE A 53 -3.05 -5.76 -21.40
CA ILE A 53 -3.77 -5.37 -20.16
C ILE A 53 -4.10 -3.87 -20.18
N SER A 54 -3.14 -3.02 -20.58
CA SER A 54 -3.29 -1.56 -20.54
C SER A 54 -4.37 -1.04 -21.48
N LYS A 55 -4.68 -1.76 -22.56
CA LYS A 55 -5.77 -1.44 -23.48
C LYS A 55 -7.13 -1.37 -22.78
N ARG A 56 -7.38 -2.29 -21.83
CA ARG A 56 -8.62 -2.30 -21.05
C ARG A 56 -8.53 -1.46 -19.78
N SER A 57 -7.43 -1.57 -19.07
CA SER A 57 -7.19 -0.85 -17.83
C SER A 57 -5.73 -0.41 -17.78
N PRO A 58 -5.43 0.82 -18.23
CA PRO A 58 -4.07 1.36 -18.20
C PRO A 58 -3.46 1.17 -16.81
N LEU A 59 -4.18 1.60 -15.77
CA LEU A 59 -3.74 1.53 -14.38
C LEU A 59 -3.26 0.12 -13.97
N THR A 60 -3.94 -0.96 -14.38
CA THR A 60 -3.58 -2.33 -13.98
C THR A 60 -2.25 -2.76 -14.57
N GLY A 61 -1.96 -2.40 -15.83
CA GLY A 61 -0.67 -2.70 -16.47
C GLY A 61 0.51 -1.98 -15.81
N TRP A 62 0.27 -0.83 -15.18
CA TRP A 62 1.30 -0.04 -14.47
C TRP A 62 1.48 -0.44 -13.00
N ILE A 63 0.64 -1.31 -12.42
CA ILE A 63 0.72 -1.67 -10.99
C ILE A 63 2.11 -2.19 -10.58
N PRO A 64 2.75 -3.13 -11.32
CA PRO A 64 4.09 -3.60 -10.94
C PRO A 64 5.13 -2.47 -10.86
N ILE A 65 5.07 -1.49 -11.77
CA ILE A 65 5.96 -0.32 -11.74
C ILE A 65 5.65 0.56 -10.54
N ILE A 66 4.37 0.84 -10.27
CA ILE A 66 3.95 1.65 -9.12
C ILE A 66 4.44 1.00 -7.81
N ILE A 67 4.28 -0.32 -7.66
CA ILE A 67 4.78 -1.06 -6.50
C ILE A 67 6.32 -1.00 -6.44
N SER A 68 7.01 -1.11 -7.57
CA SER A 68 8.47 -0.95 -7.62
C SER A 68 8.93 0.43 -7.15
N ILE A 69 8.27 1.51 -7.59
CA ILE A 69 8.54 2.88 -7.14
C ILE A 69 8.30 3.02 -5.63
N ILE A 70 7.19 2.48 -5.12
CA ILE A 70 6.92 2.47 -3.68
C ILE A 70 8.02 1.71 -2.93
N GLY A 71 8.45 0.55 -3.44
CA GLY A 71 9.59 -0.20 -2.91
C GLY A 71 10.87 0.64 -2.87
N GLY A 72 11.16 1.40 -3.93
CA GLY A 72 12.26 2.37 -3.98
C GLY A 72 12.20 3.42 -2.86
N ILE A 73 11.01 3.97 -2.60
CA ILE A 73 10.80 4.93 -1.51
C ILE A 73 11.00 4.26 -0.15
N LEU A 74 10.47 3.04 0.05
CA LEU A 74 10.63 2.27 1.28
C LEU A 74 12.09 1.95 1.61
N ILE A 75 12.92 1.67 0.59
CA ILE A 75 14.37 1.48 0.76
C ILE A 75 15.00 2.73 1.41
N ILE A 76 14.69 3.92 0.88
CA ILE A 76 15.24 5.19 1.40
C ILE A 76 14.73 5.44 2.83
N LEU A 77 13.43 5.24 3.07
CA LEU A 77 12.82 5.43 4.38
C LEU A 77 13.43 4.50 5.44
N HIS A 78 13.59 3.21 5.14
CA HIS A 78 14.15 2.26 6.09
C HIS A 78 15.64 2.45 6.31
N LEU A 79 16.40 2.86 5.29
CA LEU A 79 17.80 3.25 5.46
C LEU A 79 17.92 4.44 6.43
N TRP A 80 17.07 5.46 6.26
CA TRP A 80 17.04 6.62 7.15
C TRP A 80 16.64 6.24 8.57
N LEU A 81 15.57 5.45 8.74
CA LEU A 81 15.10 4.97 10.06
C LEU A 81 16.14 4.10 10.76
N TRP A 82 16.85 3.25 10.01
CA TRP A 82 17.95 2.45 10.53
C TRP A 82 19.08 3.33 11.08
N ILE A 83 19.50 4.35 10.34
CA ILE A 83 20.52 5.31 10.80
C ILE A 83 20.01 6.10 12.01
N PHE A 84 18.76 6.58 11.95
CA PHE A 84 18.12 7.35 13.02
C PHE A 84 18.13 6.57 14.35
N ILE A 85 17.63 5.33 14.36
CA ILE A 85 17.55 4.50 15.58
C ILE A 85 18.94 4.09 16.06
N LYS A 86 19.85 3.77 15.15
CA LYS A 86 21.24 3.45 15.51
C LYS A 86 21.92 4.62 16.24
N ASP A 87 21.62 5.86 15.86
CA ASP A 87 22.16 7.04 16.57
C ASP A 87 21.47 7.28 17.92
N GLN A 88 20.19 6.90 18.07
CA GLN A 88 19.49 6.88 19.38
C GLN A 88 20.10 5.91 20.40
N LYS A 89 20.95 4.95 19.96
CA LYS A 89 21.71 4.07 20.87
C LYS A 89 22.80 4.82 21.64
N ARG A 90 23.29 5.95 21.11
CA ARG A 90 24.33 6.73 21.76
C ARG A 90 23.72 7.51 22.92
N ARG A 91 24.46 7.55 24.03
CA ARG A 91 24.09 8.26 25.26
C ARG A 91 23.47 9.62 24.95
N HIS A 92 24.24 10.48 24.31
CA HIS A 92 23.73 11.75 23.81
C HIS A 92 23.27 11.61 22.37
N SER A 93 21.96 11.39 22.19
CA SER A 93 21.31 11.59 20.90
C SER A 93 21.65 13.00 20.40
N ARG A 94 22.23 13.11 19.20
CA ARG A 94 22.50 14.41 18.56
C ARG A 94 21.23 15.07 18.03
N TRP A 95 20.12 14.34 18.05
CA TRP A 95 18.86 14.75 17.47
C TRP A 95 18.03 15.52 18.46
N LYS A 96 17.56 16.69 18.04
CA LYS A 96 16.57 17.49 18.77
C LYS A 96 15.25 16.71 18.88
N THR A 97 14.46 16.97 19.92
CA THR A 97 13.05 16.52 20.03
C THR A 97 12.23 16.56 18.74
N SER A 98 12.44 17.54 17.84
CA SER A 98 11.75 17.63 16.55
C SER A 98 11.98 16.40 15.66
N ALA A 99 13.19 15.84 15.69
CA ALA A 99 13.54 14.66 14.90
C ALA A 99 12.84 13.38 15.39
N ILE A 100 12.48 13.32 16.67
CA ILE A 100 11.69 12.19 17.22
C ILE A 100 10.29 12.19 16.59
N ARG A 101 9.67 13.37 16.48
CA ARG A 101 8.39 13.53 15.80
C ARG A 101 8.51 13.16 14.31
N ASP A 102 9.57 13.62 13.66
CA ASP A 102 9.79 13.34 12.24
C ASP A 102 10.03 11.84 12.00
N GLY A 103 10.75 11.15 12.89
CA GLY A 103 10.91 9.69 12.85
C GLY A 103 9.59 8.94 12.96
N ALA A 104 8.71 9.33 13.90
CA ALA A 104 7.38 8.72 14.03
C ALA A 104 6.50 8.95 12.80
N LEU A 105 6.61 10.12 12.16
CA LEU A 105 5.92 10.41 10.90
C LEU A 105 6.42 9.51 9.77
N LEU A 106 7.75 9.35 9.63
CA LEU A 106 8.34 8.52 8.58
C LEU A 106 7.98 7.04 8.73
N VAL A 107 7.96 6.52 9.96
CA VAL A 107 7.45 5.17 10.25
C VAL A 107 5.97 5.03 9.86
N SER A 108 5.16 6.05 10.14
CA SER A 108 3.73 6.01 9.77
C SER A 108 3.55 6.01 8.25
N ILE A 109 4.34 6.80 7.53
CA ILE A 109 4.35 6.84 6.07
C ILE A 109 4.76 5.48 5.49
N SER A 110 5.79 4.81 6.04
CA SER A 110 6.21 3.49 5.53
C SER A 110 5.08 2.46 5.64
N ILE A 111 4.38 2.40 6.79
CA ILE A 111 3.24 1.49 6.97
C ILE A 111 2.12 1.76 5.95
N ILE A 112 1.80 3.04 5.70
CA ILE A 112 0.75 3.42 4.72
C ILE A 112 1.16 2.98 3.31
N LEU A 113 2.42 3.19 2.93
CA LEU A 113 2.96 2.78 1.64
C LEU A 113 2.94 1.25 1.47
N SER A 114 3.29 0.50 2.51
CA SER A 114 3.23 -0.96 2.50
C SER A 114 1.80 -1.50 2.43
N LEU A 115 0.85 -0.89 3.14
CA LEU A 115 -0.58 -1.19 3.01
C LEU A 115 -1.12 -0.88 1.61
N ALA A 116 -0.73 0.26 1.03
CA ALA A 116 -1.10 0.61 -0.34
C ALA A 116 -0.56 -0.40 -1.34
N SER A 117 0.70 -0.83 -1.17
CA SER A 117 1.33 -1.85 -2.03
C SER A 117 0.61 -3.20 -1.93
N LEU A 118 0.24 -3.61 -0.71
CA LEU A 118 -0.53 -4.85 -0.48
C LEU A 118 -1.92 -4.78 -1.13
N GLY A 119 -2.60 -3.64 -0.98
CA GLY A 119 -3.90 -3.39 -1.60
C GLY A 119 -3.84 -3.40 -3.13
N LEU A 120 -2.83 -2.74 -3.72
CA LEU A 120 -2.59 -2.74 -5.16
C LEU A 120 -2.27 -4.14 -5.68
N GLN A 121 -1.44 -4.91 -4.97
CA GLN A 121 -1.12 -6.29 -5.35
C GLN A 121 -2.35 -7.21 -5.28
N GLY A 122 -3.17 -7.07 -4.24
CA GLY A 122 -4.43 -7.80 -4.11
C GLY A 122 -5.42 -7.42 -5.22
N PHE A 123 -5.54 -6.14 -5.53
CA PHE A 123 -6.38 -5.66 -6.64
C PHE A 123 -5.89 -6.20 -7.99
N TYR A 124 -4.59 -6.09 -8.27
CA TYR A 124 -3.96 -6.61 -9.48
C TYR A 124 -4.32 -8.08 -9.65
N ARG A 125 -4.10 -8.89 -8.61
CA ARG A 125 -4.42 -10.32 -8.61
C ARG A 125 -5.89 -10.60 -8.95
N VAL A 126 -6.83 -9.95 -8.27
CA VAL A 126 -8.28 -10.21 -8.45
C VAL A 126 -8.74 -9.82 -9.86
N LYS A 127 -8.08 -8.83 -10.49
CA LYS A 127 -8.47 -8.33 -11.81
C LYS A 127 -7.62 -8.86 -12.96
N PHE A 128 -6.47 -9.46 -12.67
CA PHE A 128 -5.47 -9.87 -13.65
C PHE A 128 -6.08 -10.78 -14.71
N GLU A 129 -6.68 -11.90 -14.33
CA GLU A 129 -7.27 -12.86 -15.27
C GLU A 129 -8.33 -12.21 -16.16
N LYS A 130 -9.25 -11.44 -15.56
CA LYS A 130 -10.32 -10.77 -16.31
C LYS A 130 -9.77 -9.75 -17.32
N TYR A 131 -8.85 -8.89 -16.90
CA TYR A 131 -8.32 -7.85 -17.78
C TYR A 131 -7.36 -8.41 -18.83
N LEU A 132 -6.58 -9.44 -18.48
CA LEU A 132 -5.76 -10.16 -19.44
C LEU A 132 -6.64 -10.89 -20.46
N ALA A 133 -7.69 -11.60 -20.04
CA ALA A 133 -8.60 -12.28 -20.95
C ALA A 133 -9.27 -11.32 -21.94
N VAL A 134 -9.78 -10.20 -21.46
CA VAL A 134 -10.38 -9.15 -22.30
C VAL A 134 -9.34 -8.51 -23.24
N GLY A 135 -8.17 -8.15 -22.73
CA GLY A 135 -7.10 -7.55 -23.53
C GLY A 135 -6.57 -8.50 -24.59
N PHE A 136 -6.36 -9.76 -24.24
CA PHE A 136 -5.92 -10.83 -25.14
C PHE A 136 -6.97 -11.10 -26.21
N PHE A 137 -8.25 -11.18 -25.82
CA PHE A 137 -9.36 -11.29 -26.75
C PHE A 137 -9.38 -10.16 -27.79
N GLU A 138 -9.34 -8.91 -27.34
CA GLU A 138 -9.28 -7.76 -28.25
C GLU A 138 -8.00 -7.77 -29.10
N GLY A 139 -6.91 -8.35 -28.59
CA GLY A 139 -5.68 -8.58 -29.32
C GLY A 139 -5.86 -9.60 -30.45
N MET A 140 -6.52 -10.72 -30.18
CA MET A 140 -6.86 -11.73 -31.19
C MET A 140 -7.76 -11.15 -32.29
N LEU A 141 -8.74 -10.30 -31.93
CA LEU A 141 -9.61 -9.64 -32.92
C LEU A 141 -8.85 -8.68 -33.85
N GLN A 142 -7.81 -8.00 -33.33
CA GLN A 142 -7.07 -6.94 -34.03
C GLN A 142 -5.69 -7.38 -34.54
N SER A 143 -5.35 -8.67 -34.43
CA SER A 143 -4.04 -9.18 -34.84
C SER A 143 -3.75 -8.98 -36.33
N ASN A 144 -4.79 -8.71 -37.15
CA ASN A 144 -4.63 -8.43 -38.57
C ASN A 144 -4.49 -6.94 -38.88
N GLU A 145 -4.82 -6.06 -37.92
CA GLU A 145 -4.85 -4.61 -38.10
C GLU A 145 -3.51 -3.96 -37.72
N THR A 146 -2.83 -4.48 -36.69
CA THR A 146 -1.58 -3.89 -36.20
C THR A 146 -0.52 -4.95 -35.88
N SER A 147 0.69 -4.77 -36.42
CA SER A 147 1.81 -5.68 -36.23
C SER A 147 2.25 -5.79 -34.77
N ALA A 148 2.12 -4.72 -33.99
CA ALA A 148 2.47 -4.70 -32.55
C ALA A 148 1.52 -5.58 -31.71
N ILE A 149 0.21 -5.52 -31.96
CA ILE A 149 -0.77 -6.36 -31.25
C ILE A 149 -0.58 -7.83 -31.65
N LYS A 150 -0.37 -8.09 -32.94
CA LYS A 150 -0.05 -9.45 -33.41
C LYS A 150 1.17 -10.02 -32.71
N PHE A 151 2.27 -9.26 -32.70
CA PHE A 151 3.49 -9.66 -32.01
C PHE A 151 3.24 -9.93 -30.53
N ALA A 152 2.41 -9.11 -29.87
CA ALA A 152 2.09 -9.29 -28.46
C ALA A 152 1.34 -10.59 -28.16
N VAL A 153 0.31 -10.90 -28.96
CA VAL A 153 -0.45 -12.16 -28.84
C VAL A 153 0.44 -13.36 -29.15
N ASP A 154 1.21 -13.29 -30.25
CA ASP A 154 2.08 -14.37 -30.68
C ASP A 154 3.19 -14.67 -29.65
N ALA A 155 3.83 -13.62 -29.10
CA ALA A 155 4.85 -13.77 -28.07
C ALA A 155 4.30 -14.45 -26.81
N LEU A 156 3.12 -14.04 -26.34
CA LEU A 156 2.50 -14.66 -25.17
C LEU A 156 2.18 -16.14 -25.38
N GLN A 157 1.67 -16.51 -26.56
CA GLN A 157 1.35 -17.89 -26.91
C GLN A 157 2.60 -18.77 -26.96
N ILE A 158 3.65 -18.28 -27.61
CA ILE A 158 4.93 -19.01 -27.74
C ILE A 158 5.60 -19.20 -26.38
N GLU A 159 5.73 -18.13 -25.59
CA GLU A 159 6.48 -18.16 -24.33
C GLU A 159 5.79 -19.01 -23.26
N ASN A 160 4.46 -18.96 -23.22
CA ASN A 160 3.67 -19.70 -22.22
C ASN A 160 3.14 -21.03 -22.77
N ARG A 161 3.55 -21.42 -24.00
CA ARG A 161 3.16 -22.69 -24.64
C ARG A 161 1.66 -22.92 -24.57
N CYS A 162 0.91 -21.90 -24.93
CA CYS A 162 -0.54 -21.84 -24.79
C CYS A 162 -1.19 -21.40 -26.11
N CYS A 163 -2.48 -21.66 -26.26
CA CYS A 163 -3.24 -21.21 -27.42
C CYS A 163 -4.62 -20.72 -27.01
N GLY A 164 -5.03 -19.56 -27.55
CA GLY A 164 -6.30 -18.92 -27.17
C GLY A 164 -6.34 -18.47 -25.70
N ILE A 165 -7.53 -18.12 -25.23
CA ILE A 165 -7.79 -17.63 -23.87
C ILE A 165 -7.90 -18.80 -22.91
N ASN A 166 -8.82 -19.72 -23.20
CA ASN A 166 -9.09 -20.97 -22.48
C ASN A 166 -8.60 -22.19 -23.25
N GLY A 167 -8.32 -22.05 -24.55
CA GLY A 167 -7.71 -23.09 -25.36
C GLY A 167 -7.84 -22.78 -26.85
N ILE A 168 -7.33 -23.68 -27.69
CA ILE A 168 -7.30 -23.50 -29.14
C ILE A 168 -8.67 -23.30 -29.80
N LYS A 169 -9.75 -23.82 -29.19
CA LYS A 169 -11.12 -23.65 -29.69
C LYS A 169 -11.54 -22.20 -29.80
N ASP A 170 -10.92 -21.31 -29.02
CA ASP A 170 -11.17 -19.87 -29.05
C ASP A 170 -10.80 -19.24 -30.41
N TRP A 171 -9.94 -19.86 -31.21
CA TRP A 171 -9.66 -19.42 -32.59
C TRP A 171 -10.74 -19.86 -33.58
N MET A 172 -11.50 -20.91 -33.25
CA MET A 172 -12.53 -21.48 -34.11
C MET A 172 -13.90 -20.85 -33.86
N ASP A 173 -14.30 -20.77 -32.58
CA ASP A 173 -15.60 -20.27 -32.17
C ASP A 173 -15.49 -19.44 -30.88
N ILE A 174 -15.56 -18.13 -31.04
CA ILE A 174 -15.50 -17.17 -29.92
C ILE A 174 -16.84 -17.02 -29.21
N SER A 175 -17.96 -17.51 -29.78
CA SER A 175 -19.27 -17.37 -29.15
C SER A 175 -19.36 -18.06 -27.78
N GLN A 176 -18.44 -18.98 -27.51
CA GLN A 176 -18.30 -19.71 -26.25
C GLN A 176 -17.57 -18.91 -25.15
N ILE A 177 -16.93 -17.80 -25.50
CA ILE A 177 -16.16 -16.96 -24.59
C ILE A 177 -17.06 -15.87 -24.01
N ASP A 178 -17.55 -16.07 -22.79
CA ASP A 178 -18.41 -15.12 -22.08
C ASP A 178 -17.58 -14.00 -21.40
N LEU A 179 -16.90 -13.17 -22.19
CA LEU A 179 -16.11 -12.03 -21.70
C LEU A 179 -16.84 -10.68 -21.77
N TYR A 180 -17.93 -10.60 -22.55
CA TYR A 180 -18.73 -9.39 -22.74
C TYR A 180 -20.21 -9.68 -22.59
N GLU A 181 -20.93 -8.76 -21.93
CA GLU A 181 -22.41 -8.71 -21.92
C GLU A 181 -23.01 -8.55 -23.33
N LYS A 182 -22.18 -8.23 -24.36
CA LYS A 182 -22.57 -8.25 -25.77
C LYS A 182 -21.87 -9.40 -26.49
N LYS A 183 -22.63 -10.45 -26.81
CA LYS A 183 -22.20 -11.52 -27.72
C LYS A 183 -21.81 -10.92 -29.07
N LYS A 184 -20.52 -10.89 -29.38
CA LYS A 184 -20.04 -10.68 -30.75
C LYS A 184 -19.94 -12.05 -31.42
N THR A 185 -20.66 -12.24 -32.52
CA THR A 185 -20.43 -13.35 -33.44
C THR A 185 -19.17 -13.04 -34.22
N TRP A 186 -18.04 -13.54 -33.75
CA TRP A 186 -16.79 -13.48 -34.48
C TRP A 186 -16.25 -14.90 -34.59
N SER A 187 -15.84 -15.30 -35.78
CA SER A 187 -15.08 -16.51 -36.00
C SER A 187 -13.94 -16.19 -36.96
N HIS A 188 -12.72 -16.64 -36.66
CA HIS A 188 -11.59 -16.47 -37.58
C HIS A 188 -11.82 -17.24 -38.89
N CYS A 189 -12.68 -18.27 -38.81
CA CYS A 189 -13.21 -19.06 -39.90
C CYS A 189 -13.96 -18.23 -40.96
N GLU A 190 -14.78 -17.25 -40.53
CA GLU A 190 -15.53 -16.40 -41.46
C GLU A 190 -14.66 -15.36 -42.17
N LEU A 191 -13.59 -14.90 -41.53
CA LEU A 191 -12.73 -13.84 -42.06
C LEU A 191 -11.68 -14.34 -43.05
N PHE A 192 -11.26 -15.60 -42.92
CA PHE A 192 -10.27 -16.22 -43.80
C PHE A 192 -10.78 -17.54 -44.35
N PRO A 193 -11.83 -17.53 -45.19
CA PRO A 193 -12.23 -18.74 -45.89
C PRO A 193 -11.04 -19.21 -46.73
N ALA A 194 -10.61 -20.45 -46.53
CA ALA A 194 -9.67 -21.06 -47.46
C ALA A 194 -10.28 -21.00 -48.86
N LYS A 195 -9.46 -20.69 -49.87
CA LYS A 195 -9.91 -20.25 -51.21
C LYS A 195 -10.91 -21.20 -51.90
N ASN A 196 -11.05 -22.44 -51.43
CA ASN A 196 -11.99 -23.46 -51.92
C ASN A 196 -12.64 -24.30 -50.78
N ASP A 197 -12.49 -23.92 -49.51
CA ASP A 197 -12.98 -24.72 -48.38
C ASP A 197 -13.57 -23.80 -47.30
N SER A 198 -14.89 -23.84 -47.16
CA SER A 198 -15.65 -23.07 -46.16
C SER A 198 -15.46 -23.59 -44.73
N GLN A 199 -14.64 -24.63 -44.54
CA GLN A 199 -14.52 -25.39 -43.30
C GLN A 199 -13.14 -25.32 -42.66
N SER A 200 -12.19 -24.65 -43.31
CA SER A 200 -10.83 -24.47 -42.80
C SER A 200 -10.70 -23.15 -42.05
N CYS A 201 -10.13 -23.20 -40.84
CA CYS A 201 -9.93 -22.00 -40.02
C CYS A 201 -8.45 -21.71 -39.81
N TYR A 202 -8.14 -20.43 -39.77
CA TYR A 202 -6.78 -19.96 -39.53
C TYR A 202 -6.48 -19.94 -38.03
N ILE A 203 -5.47 -20.70 -37.63
CA ILE A 203 -4.89 -20.72 -36.29
C ILE A 203 -3.46 -20.18 -36.40
N PRO A 204 -3.07 -19.16 -35.62
CA PRO A 204 -1.73 -18.61 -35.69
C PRO A 204 -0.63 -19.64 -35.43
N PHE A 205 0.50 -19.51 -36.13
CA PHE A 205 1.68 -20.35 -35.93
C PHE A 205 2.24 -20.29 -34.50
N SER A 206 1.97 -19.21 -33.76
CA SER A 206 2.33 -19.06 -32.36
C SER A 206 1.64 -20.06 -31.42
N CYS A 207 0.56 -20.71 -31.86
CA CYS A 207 -0.08 -21.82 -31.16
C CYS A 207 0.55 -23.19 -31.42
N CYS A 208 1.45 -23.30 -32.41
CA CYS A 208 2.05 -24.57 -32.81
C CYS A 208 3.03 -25.09 -31.76
N ARG A 209 3.06 -26.42 -31.59
CA ARG A 209 4.10 -27.07 -30.78
C ARG A 209 5.42 -27.11 -31.57
N PRO A 210 6.53 -26.62 -31.01
CA PRO A 210 7.82 -26.62 -31.72
C PRO A 210 8.38 -28.02 -31.95
N GLU A 211 7.92 -29.03 -31.21
CA GLU A 211 8.35 -30.42 -31.36
C GLU A 211 7.84 -31.06 -32.67
N GLU A 212 6.72 -30.56 -33.20
CA GLU A 212 6.08 -31.10 -34.41
C GLU A 212 6.59 -30.37 -35.66
N HIS A 213 7.33 -31.08 -36.52
CA HIS A 213 7.96 -30.49 -37.70
C HIS A 213 6.97 -30.05 -38.80
N PHE A 214 5.68 -30.37 -38.64
CA PHE A 214 4.63 -30.18 -39.65
C PHE A 214 3.38 -29.48 -39.10
N CYS A 215 3.53 -28.46 -38.25
CA CYS A 215 2.38 -27.64 -37.86
C CYS A 215 1.96 -26.70 -39.01
N THR A 216 0.68 -26.79 -39.42
CA THR A 216 0.09 -25.90 -40.43
C THR A 216 -0.92 -24.95 -39.78
N PRO A 217 -1.01 -23.68 -40.21
CA PRO A 217 -1.93 -22.71 -39.62
C PRO A 217 -3.38 -22.94 -40.08
N TRP A 218 -3.59 -23.82 -41.06
CA TRP A 218 -4.90 -24.21 -41.56
C TRP A 218 -5.29 -25.52 -40.91
N ALA A 219 -6.28 -25.46 -40.01
CA ALA A 219 -6.89 -26.65 -39.43
C ALA A 219 -8.22 -26.91 -40.14
N ASN A 220 -8.43 -28.13 -40.65
CA ASN A 220 -9.67 -28.49 -41.32
C ASN A 220 -10.67 -29.02 -40.26
N ILE A 221 -11.70 -28.23 -39.95
CA ILE A 221 -12.57 -28.47 -38.78
C ILE A 221 -13.39 -29.77 -38.90
N ILE A 222 -13.71 -30.23 -40.11
CA ILE A 222 -14.68 -31.30 -40.33
C ILE A 222 -14.04 -32.67 -40.56
N SER A 223 -12.81 -32.75 -41.11
CA SER A 223 -12.11 -34.05 -41.24
C SER A 223 -11.36 -34.47 -39.97
N ASP A 224 -10.97 -33.52 -39.13
CA ASP A 224 -10.18 -33.74 -37.90
C ASP A 224 -11.04 -33.71 -36.62
N THR A 225 -12.27 -34.25 -36.70
CA THR A 225 -13.12 -34.47 -35.51
C THR A 225 -12.51 -35.46 -34.51
N ASN A 226 -11.46 -36.18 -34.89
CA ASN A 226 -10.56 -36.79 -33.92
C ASN A 226 -9.77 -35.68 -33.22
N SER A 227 -10.16 -35.36 -31.97
CA SER A 227 -9.46 -34.45 -31.06
C SER A 227 -7.95 -34.66 -31.01
N SER A 228 -7.47 -35.86 -31.38
CA SER A 228 -6.05 -36.20 -31.47
C SER A 228 -5.25 -35.32 -32.42
N PHE A 229 -5.80 -34.85 -33.57
CA PHE A 229 -5.01 -34.02 -34.50
C PHE A 229 -4.71 -32.65 -33.90
N VAL A 230 -5.75 -31.94 -33.45
CA VAL A 230 -5.61 -30.62 -32.82
C VAL A 230 -4.75 -30.70 -31.55
N GLU A 231 -4.91 -31.77 -30.77
CA GLU A 231 -4.12 -32.00 -29.57
C GLU A 231 -2.67 -32.42 -29.85
N GLN A 232 -2.35 -32.90 -31.05
CA GLN A 232 -0.99 -33.26 -31.45
C GLN A 232 -0.19 -32.02 -31.86
N PHE A 233 -0.73 -31.20 -32.77
CA PHE A 233 0.02 -30.12 -33.41
C PHE A 233 0.02 -28.79 -32.65
N PHE A 234 -0.95 -28.56 -31.76
CA PHE A 234 -1.12 -27.28 -31.10
C PHE A 234 -1.12 -27.36 -29.58
N HIS A 235 -0.80 -26.24 -28.94
CA HIS A 235 -0.97 -26.09 -27.50
C HIS A 235 -2.44 -26.21 -27.11
N ARG A 236 -2.73 -27.14 -26.19
CA ARG A 236 -4.10 -27.40 -25.71
C ARG A 236 -4.52 -26.37 -24.67
N ASP A 237 -3.58 -25.95 -23.83
CA ASP A 237 -3.84 -25.09 -22.69
C ASP A 237 -4.12 -23.65 -23.11
N GLY A 238 -5.10 -23.03 -22.47
CA GLY A 238 -5.39 -21.61 -22.63
C GLY A 238 -4.30 -20.73 -22.02
N CYS A 239 -4.09 -19.54 -22.59
CA CYS A 239 -3.09 -18.62 -22.07
C CYS A 239 -3.47 -18.04 -20.70
N ILE A 240 -4.75 -17.84 -20.41
CA ILE A 240 -5.16 -17.32 -19.10
C ILE A 240 -4.84 -18.30 -17.97
N PRO A 241 -5.21 -19.59 -18.02
CA PRO A 241 -4.81 -20.55 -17.00
C PRO A 241 -3.29 -20.75 -16.94
N ALA A 242 -2.58 -20.76 -18.08
CA ALA A 242 -1.12 -20.88 -18.10
C ALA A 242 -0.42 -19.70 -17.37
N LEU A 243 -0.85 -18.46 -17.64
CA LEU A 243 -0.27 -17.29 -17.00
C LEU A 243 -0.70 -17.11 -15.54
N SER A 244 -1.96 -17.42 -15.19
CA SER A 244 -2.47 -17.30 -13.82
C SER A 244 -1.92 -18.38 -12.87
N ALA A 245 -1.50 -19.52 -13.40
CA ALA A 245 -0.86 -20.58 -12.61
C ALA A 245 0.52 -20.18 -12.06
N HIS A 246 1.14 -19.11 -12.56
CA HIS A 246 2.44 -18.68 -12.06
C HIS A 246 2.37 -18.26 -10.58
N PRO A 247 3.16 -18.90 -9.69
CA PRO A 247 3.12 -18.63 -8.25
C PRO A 247 3.68 -17.25 -7.88
N PHE A 248 4.26 -16.54 -8.85
CA PHE A 248 4.92 -15.25 -8.64
C PHE A 248 4.01 -14.24 -7.92
N SER A 249 2.75 -14.11 -8.32
CA SER A 249 1.81 -13.15 -7.71
C SER A 249 1.53 -13.45 -6.23
N TRP A 250 1.48 -14.73 -5.84
CA TRP A 250 1.32 -15.17 -4.46
C TRP A 250 2.58 -14.92 -3.63
N ILE A 251 3.75 -15.23 -4.21
CA ILE A 251 5.04 -14.99 -3.58
C ILE A 251 5.20 -13.50 -3.28
N GLN A 252 4.89 -12.63 -4.25
CA GLN A 252 4.91 -11.17 -4.07
C GLN A 252 3.96 -10.72 -2.96
N PHE A 253 2.73 -11.22 -2.96
CA PHE A 253 1.76 -10.90 -1.91
C PHE A 253 2.27 -11.31 -0.52
N GLY A 254 2.88 -12.49 -0.41
CA GLY A 254 3.51 -12.99 0.82
C GLY A 254 4.69 -12.13 1.27
N ILE A 255 5.56 -11.70 0.34
CA ILE A 255 6.70 -10.81 0.62
C ILE A 255 6.21 -9.46 1.18
N ILE A 256 5.22 -8.84 0.55
CA ILE A 256 4.65 -7.55 1.02
C ILE A 256 3.98 -7.74 2.39
N GLY A 257 3.26 -8.85 2.59
CA GLY A 257 2.66 -9.18 3.89
C GLY A 257 3.70 -9.35 4.99
N ALA A 258 4.80 -10.05 4.72
CA ALA A 258 5.91 -10.22 5.66
C ALA A 258 6.60 -8.88 5.97
N LEU A 259 6.82 -8.04 4.95
CA LEU A 259 7.34 -6.67 5.12
C LEU A 259 6.46 -5.87 6.08
N LEU A 260 5.14 -5.86 5.88
CA LEU A 260 4.20 -5.13 6.72
C LEU A 260 4.25 -5.60 8.19
N ILE A 261 4.34 -6.91 8.44
CA ILE A 261 4.46 -7.44 9.81
C ILE A 261 5.76 -6.96 10.47
N ILE A 262 6.87 -7.05 9.75
CA ILE A 262 8.19 -6.59 10.20
C ILE A 262 8.16 -5.08 10.50
N GLU A 263 7.54 -4.28 9.62
CA GLU A 263 7.38 -2.84 9.79
C GLU A 263 6.54 -2.48 11.01
N ILE A 264 5.43 -3.19 11.27
CA ILE A 264 4.59 -2.96 12.44
C ILE A 264 5.38 -3.24 13.72
N ILE A 265 6.14 -4.34 13.75
CA ILE A 265 7.02 -4.66 14.90
C ILE A 265 8.08 -3.57 15.06
N ALA A 266 8.77 -3.20 13.99
CA ALA A 266 9.79 -2.16 14.00
C ALA A 266 9.20 -0.83 14.50
N ALA A 267 8.03 -0.44 14.01
CA ALA A 267 7.32 0.79 14.38
C ALA A 267 7.00 0.86 15.87
N VAL A 268 6.49 -0.24 16.43
CA VAL A 268 6.18 -0.35 17.86
C VAL A 268 7.45 -0.16 18.71
N LEU A 269 8.53 -0.86 18.34
CA LEU A 269 9.80 -0.78 19.06
C LEU A 269 10.42 0.62 18.94
N THR A 270 10.43 1.18 17.73
CA THR A 270 10.92 2.53 17.45
C THR A 270 10.16 3.56 18.25
N GLN A 271 8.83 3.46 18.33
CA GLN A 271 8.07 4.37 19.17
C GLN A 271 8.47 4.24 20.64
N PHE A 272 8.57 3.04 21.19
CA PHE A 272 8.95 2.88 22.59
C PHE A 272 10.31 3.53 22.90
N VAL A 273 11.28 3.43 21.98
CA VAL A 273 12.57 4.14 22.12
C VAL A 273 12.33 5.65 22.04
N SER A 274 11.71 6.12 20.96
CA SER A 274 11.43 7.53 20.69
C SER A 274 10.68 8.26 21.81
N SER A 275 9.59 7.70 22.34
CA SER A 275 8.83 8.35 23.42
C SER A 275 9.62 8.40 24.73
N SER A 276 10.41 7.36 25.03
CA SER A 276 11.22 7.36 26.24
C SER A 276 12.37 8.36 26.17
N THR A 277 13.06 8.47 25.02
CA THR A 277 14.09 9.50 24.81
C THR A 277 13.48 10.89 24.90
N PHE A 278 12.28 11.09 24.33
CA PHE A 278 11.56 12.36 24.42
C PHE A 278 11.27 12.76 25.88
N VAL A 279 10.85 11.83 26.74
CA VAL A 279 10.61 12.13 28.15
C VAL A 279 11.91 12.53 28.87
N ILE A 280 13.00 11.80 28.63
CA ILE A 280 14.32 12.11 29.22
C ILE A 280 14.76 13.52 28.84
N GLU A 281 14.68 13.87 27.55
CA GLU A 281 15.08 15.19 27.04
C GLU A 281 14.20 16.31 27.62
N GLN A 282 12.89 16.10 27.73
CA GLN A 282 11.96 17.11 28.25
C GLN A 282 12.07 17.33 29.76
N VAL A 283 12.37 16.28 30.53
CA VAL A 283 12.50 16.36 31.99
C VAL A 283 13.93 16.75 32.41
N GLY A 284 14.91 16.61 31.52
CA GLY A 284 16.32 16.80 31.86
C GLY A 284 16.84 15.71 32.81
N ALA A 285 16.29 14.50 32.71
CA ALA A 285 16.65 13.36 33.54
C ALA A 285 17.99 12.75 33.11
N GLU A 286 18.68 12.09 34.04
CA GLU A 286 19.84 11.26 33.71
C GLU A 286 19.41 10.04 32.88
N GLU A 287 20.30 9.58 31.99
CA GLU A 287 19.98 8.51 31.05
C GLU A 287 19.75 7.16 31.73
N ASP A 288 20.26 6.89 32.92
CA ASP A 288 19.96 5.63 33.62
C ASP A 288 18.54 5.59 34.20
N THR A 289 17.87 6.75 34.28
CA THR A 289 16.57 6.86 34.93
C THR A 289 15.47 6.05 34.24
N ILE A 290 14.58 5.51 35.06
CA ILE A 290 13.38 4.81 34.64
C ILE A 290 12.33 5.84 34.22
N VAL A 291 11.95 5.82 32.94
CA VAL A 291 10.96 6.75 32.39
C VAL A 291 9.81 6.00 31.71
N PRO A 292 8.60 6.57 31.67
CA PRO A 292 7.47 6.02 30.93
C PRO A 292 7.67 6.09 29.42
N SER A 293 7.08 5.13 28.70
CA SER A 293 7.14 5.01 27.25
C SER A 293 5.85 4.44 26.67
N TRP A 294 5.45 4.88 25.45
CA TRP A 294 4.14 4.58 24.84
C TRP A 294 4.21 4.43 23.32
N ILE A 295 3.29 3.64 22.73
CA ILE A 295 3.27 3.32 21.28
C ILE A 295 2.62 4.41 20.41
N LEU A 296 1.61 5.13 20.91
CA LEU A 296 0.99 6.22 20.18
C LEU A 296 0.49 7.28 21.17
N PRO A 297 0.36 8.55 20.78
CA PRO A 297 -0.27 9.58 21.62
C PRO A 297 -1.79 9.36 21.77
N PHE A 298 -2.36 8.35 21.11
CA PHE A 298 -3.74 7.96 21.26
C PHE A 298 -3.89 7.21 22.58
N GLY A 299 -4.63 7.79 23.52
CA GLY A 299 -4.82 7.19 24.83
C GLY A 299 -5.56 8.11 25.78
N LYS A 300 -5.79 7.58 26.99
CA LYS A 300 -6.37 8.36 28.09
C LYS A 300 -5.49 9.57 28.41
N TYR A 301 -4.17 9.38 28.45
CA TYR A 301 -3.19 10.40 28.81
C TYR A 301 -2.57 11.03 27.56
N SER A 302 -2.51 12.36 27.50
CA SER A 302 -1.73 13.03 26.45
C SER A 302 -0.23 12.97 26.79
N PRO A 303 0.67 13.00 25.79
CA PRO A 303 2.12 13.07 26.04
C PRO A 303 2.50 14.18 27.01
N LYS A 304 1.85 15.35 26.90
CA LYS A 304 2.05 16.46 27.82
C LYS A 304 1.73 16.10 29.27
N ILE A 305 0.61 15.41 29.54
CA ILE A 305 0.25 15.01 30.92
C ILE A 305 1.27 14.01 31.47
N ILE A 306 1.75 13.07 30.63
CA ILE A 306 2.77 12.09 31.05
C ILE A 306 4.08 12.80 31.39
N VAL A 307 4.53 13.73 30.54
CA VAL A 307 5.75 14.52 30.77
C VAL A 307 5.60 15.41 32.00
N ASP A 308 4.52 16.17 32.13
CA ASP A 308 4.25 17.05 33.28
C ASP A 308 4.20 16.23 34.59
N HIS A 309 3.58 15.04 34.58
CA HIS A 309 3.55 14.16 35.74
C HIS A 309 4.94 13.60 36.08
N THR A 310 5.69 13.17 35.06
CA THR A 310 7.07 12.69 35.25
C THR A 310 7.93 13.79 35.86
N LEU A 311 7.89 15.01 35.31
CA LEU A 311 8.62 16.16 35.85
C LEU A 311 8.28 16.43 37.33
N ASN A 312 7.01 16.31 37.71
CA ASN A 312 6.58 16.48 39.11
C ASN A 312 7.10 15.36 40.03
N CYS A 313 7.16 14.11 39.56
CA CYS A 313 7.74 13.00 40.33
C CYS A 313 9.24 13.22 40.58
N PHE A 314 9.99 13.60 39.53
CA PHE A 314 11.41 13.92 39.64
C PHE A 314 11.69 15.09 40.59
N ALA A 315 10.89 16.16 40.51
CA ALA A 315 11.03 17.31 41.41
C ALA A 315 10.82 16.96 42.90
N LYS A 316 10.18 15.83 43.19
CA LYS A 316 9.90 15.35 44.55
C LYS A 316 10.78 14.16 44.97
N ASP A 317 11.68 13.71 44.10
CA ASP A 317 12.45 12.47 44.31
C ASP A 317 11.53 11.23 44.50
N GLU A 318 10.39 11.21 43.79
CA GLU A 318 9.40 10.12 43.81
C GLU A 318 9.51 9.25 42.54
N GLU A 319 9.35 7.94 42.69
CA GLU A 319 9.25 7.04 41.53
C GLU A 319 7.96 7.28 40.73
N PHE A 320 8.04 7.12 39.41
CA PHE A 320 6.86 7.21 38.54
C PHE A 320 5.82 6.14 38.89
N ASN A 321 4.59 6.57 39.19
CA ASN A 321 3.51 5.67 39.59
C ASN A 321 2.25 5.88 38.72
N PHE A 322 1.72 4.78 38.16
CA PHE A 322 0.53 4.82 37.30
C PHE A 322 -0.75 5.24 38.05
N VAL A 323 -0.83 4.99 39.36
CA VAL A 323 -1.96 5.39 40.21
C VAL A 323 -2.02 6.90 40.32
N THR A 324 -0.90 7.54 40.66
CA THR A 324 -0.82 9.00 40.80
C THR A 324 -0.94 9.72 39.45
N LEU A 325 -0.49 9.09 38.35
CA LEU A 325 -0.76 9.57 36.99
C LEU A 325 -2.27 9.61 36.69
N ASN A 326 -2.98 8.56 37.07
CA ASN A 326 -4.43 8.48 36.85
C ASN A 326 -5.20 9.54 37.64
N GLU A 327 -4.81 9.80 38.89
CA GLU A 327 -5.36 10.87 39.72
C GLU A 327 -5.09 12.25 39.11
N THR A 328 -3.84 12.50 38.67
CA THR A 328 -3.43 13.75 37.99
C THR A 328 -4.28 14.00 36.75
N TYR A 329 -4.56 12.94 35.99
CA TYR A 329 -5.43 12.99 34.83
C TYR A 329 -6.89 13.31 35.20
N GLN A 330 -7.45 12.64 36.21
CA GLN A 330 -8.82 12.90 36.67
C GLN A 330 -9.00 14.35 37.10
N LYS A 331 -8.06 14.86 37.91
CA LYS A 331 -8.02 16.27 38.34
C LYS A 331 -7.93 17.23 37.14
N SER A 332 -7.12 16.91 36.13
CA SER A 332 -7.03 17.70 34.90
C SER A 332 -8.33 17.72 34.09
N GLN A 333 -9.07 16.61 34.08
CA GLN A 333 -10.39 16.54 33.44
C GLN A 333 -11.45 17.32 34.21
N GLU A 334 -11.44 17.26 35.54
CA GLU A 334 -12.34 18.04 36.40
C GLU A 334 -12.12 19.55 36.22
N ILE A 335 -10.86 20.00 36.19
CA ILE A 335 -10.53 21.41 35.92
C ILE A 335 -11.03 21.84 34.53
N LYS A 336 -10.87 20.99 33.50
CA LYS A 336 -11.41 21.28 32.16
C LYS A 336 -12.93 21.37 32.18
N LYS A 337 -13.63 20.47 32.87
CA LYS A 337 -15.09 20.51 33.02
C LYS A 337 -15.54 21.78 33.74
N GLN A 338 -14.90 22.15 34.84
CA GLN A 338 -15.18 23.39 35.59
C GLN A 338 -14.96 24.64 34.72
N ARG A 339 -13.84 24.72 34.00
CA ARG A 339 -13.57 25.84 33.06
C ARG A 339 -14.62 25.92 31.96
N ASN A 340 -15.03 24.77 31.40
CA ASN A 340 -16.05 24.73 30.37
C ASN A 340 -17.45 25.07 30.92
N ALA A 341 -17.74 24.81 32.18
CA ALA A 341 -18.97 25.24 32.85
C ALA A 341 -19.00 26.75 33.14
N ILE A 342 -17.84 27.37 33.33
CA ILE A 342 -17.71 28.83 33.58
C ILE A 342 -17.75 29.64 32.27
N LYS A 343 -17.16 29.14 31.19
CA LYS A 343 -17.15 29.81 29.86
C LYS A 343 -18.52 30.27 29.31
N PRO A 344 -19.63 29.50 29.40
CA PRO A 344 -20.93 29.96 28.92
C PRO A 344 -21.50 31.11 29.77
N LYS A 345 -21.13 31.21 31.06
CA LYS A 345 -21.54 32.34 31.90
C LYS A 345 -20.80 33.62 31.55
N SER A 346 -19.51 33.56 31.21
CA SER A 346 -18.77 34.76 30.80
C SER A 346 -19.29 35.32 29.47
N LYS A 347 -19.57 34.46 28.48
CA LYS A 347 -20.17 34.90 27.21
C LYS A 347 -21.54 35.55 27.37
N ASN A 348 -22.32 35.13 28.37
CA ASN A 348 -23.61 35.77 28.67
C ASN A 348 -23.43 37.11 29.39
N ILE A 349 -22.42 37.23 30.26
CA ILE A 349 -22.07 38.52 30.91
C ILE A 349 -21.58 39.52 29.87
N ASP A 350 -20.72 39.11 28.94
CA ASP A 350 -20.25 39.98 27.85
C ASP A 350 -21.42 40.43 26.95
N ARG A 351 -22.42 39.54 26.72
CA ARG A 351 -23.64 39.91 25.99
C ARG A 351 -24.51 40.91 26.75
N ILE A 352 -24.65 40.74 28.07
CA ILE A 352 -25.43 41.65 28.92
C ILE A 352 -24.76 43.02 29.00
N LEU A 353 -23.44 43.07 29.20
CA LEU A 353 -22.68 44.32 29.22
C LEU A 353 -22.79 45.07 27.89
N ASN A 354 -22.63 44.37 26.77
CA ASN A 354 -22.78 44.99 25.44
C ASN A 354 -24.23 45.43 25.15
N SER A 355 -25.26 44.82 25.76
CA SER A 355 -26.65 45.29 25.65
C SER A 355 -26.99 46.46 26.57
N ALA A 356 -26.27 46.63 27.69
CA ALA A 356 -26.46 47.76 28.60
C ALA A 356 -25.78 49.04 28.07
N GLU A 357 -24.68 48.90 27.33
CA GLU A 357 -23.95 50.04 26.74
C GLU A 357 -24.74 50.73 25.61
N VAL A 358 -25.64 50.01 24.93
CA VAL A 358 -26.52 50.55 23.87
C VAL A 358 -27.67 51.43 24.41
N VAL A 359 -27.96 51.38 25.73
CA VAL A 359 -29.09 52.12 26.31
C VAL A 359 -28.69 53.50 26.86
N ASN A 360 -27.39 53.82 26.95
CA ASN A 360 -26.90 55.05 27.58
C ASN A 360 -26.52 56.20 26.63
N ASP A 361 -26.87 56.12 25.34
CA ASP A 361 -26.79 57.25 24.41
C ASP A 361 -27.98 58.21 24.58
N SER A 362 -28.06 58.84 25.76
CA SER A 362 -28.91 59.99 25.99
C SER A 362 -28.26 61.24 25.40
N LYS A 363 -28.95 61.79 24.39
CA LYS A 363 -28.74 63.06 23.67
C LYS A 363 -27.85 64.10 24.38
N PRO A 364 -26.84 64.67 23.71
CA PRO A 364 -26.15 65.86 24.20
C PRO A 364 -27.10 67.07 24.18
N VAL A 365 -27.26 67.70 25.35
CA VAL A 365 -27.92 68.99 25.53
C VAL A 365 -26.99 70.08 25.01
N THR A 366 -27.34 70.68 23.87
CA THR A 366 -26.69 71.89 23.36
C THR A 366 -27.10 73.09 24.20
N VAL A 367 -26.18 73.62 25.01
CA VAL A 367 -26.31 74.92 25.67
C VAL A 367 -25.73 75.97 24.72
N SER A 368 -26.58 76.88 24.21
CA SER A 368 -26.10 78.08 23.53
C SER A 368 -25.80 79.16 24.57
N MET A 369 -24.61 79.75 24.48
CA MET A 369 -24.29 81.00 25.16
C MET A 369 -23.88 82.00 24.08
N ALA A 370 -24.69 83.05 23.98
CA ALA A 370 -24.45 84.22 23.17
C ALA A 370 -23.39 85.11 23.81
N GLN A 371 -22.51 85.67 22.97
CA GLN A 371 -22.02 87.04 23.09
C GLN A 371 -21.61 87.54 21.70
#